data_AF-A0A6N7YND4-F1
#
_entry.id   AF-A0A6N7YND4-F1
#
_cell.length_a   1.000
_cell.length_b   1.000
_cell.length_c   1.000
_cell.angle_alpha   90.00
_cell.angle_beta   90.00
_cell.angle_gamma   90.00
#
_symmetry.space_group_name_H-M   'P 1'
#
loop_
_entity.id
_entity.type
_entity.pdbx_description
1 polymer ?
#
loop_
_entity_poly.entity_id
_entity_poly.type
_entity_poly.pdbx_seq_one_letter_code
_entity_poly.pdbx_strand_id
1 'polypeptide(L)'
;MLAGVDPWVPGDTRADVVELTADAHWEALEAAYPARGRAWRSVLAVARELGCSSVVVEHRYIDVDYRSEHAAFWAQRFVVGSPFTRRLHFFRGQLASADLHALPADHGYLGYAVLRPIEVGRVGRTVLAVPPRLAQATVATATETVSLFGNDLQVVGVPFCEQDAEYLRCAHAAAWVCHYSANRRGLVGRQSTSELVALTPDLLSQERALPSKGLSLLQLQAVFGATGQPALFYGFSALPNVVGVPGPTPAFDEDGNELAPGYWDKRCFSIICRYLNSGFPVLIAGRDHAWVVVGWKRESNGHITFVACDDQVGPYEEIRYPWEHYKSPWHSIMVPLPPRVFLTGEAAENDAFLSLRAIWAGNAASQSLAEGLLDGTVQLRTRLKSNREFKREIAQQTSSDEVLQAIRLAHLPHYVWIVEAHLRDRCGHAECVTATVLYDATSSDHAPRACAISIPGAVATYPPESGSDPHVVRASTAPWRSMLPVH
;
A
#
# COMPACT_ATOMS: atom_id res chain seq x y z
N MET A 1 -15.01 48.89 -7.23
CA MET A 1 -13.62 48.41 -7.03
C MET A 1 -13.44 47.19 -7.90
N LEU A 2 -12.60 47.31 -8.93
CA LEU A 2 -12.34 46.28 -9.93
C LEU A 2 -11.49 45.15 -9.31
N ALA A 3 -11.95 43.92 -9.51
CA ALA A 3 -11.24 42.63 -9.45
C ALA A 3 -10.03 42.54 -8.50
N GLY A 4 -10.30 42.19 -7.25
CA GLY A 4 -9.27 41.57 -6.40
C GLY A 4 -8.91 40.22 -7.02
N VAL A 5 -7.64 40.06 -7.40
CA VAL A 5 -7.05 38.83 -7.91
C VAL A 5 -7.44 37.67 -6.99
N ASP A 6 -8.11 36.64 -7.52
CA ASP A 6 -8.34 35.40 -6.78
C ASP A 6 -6.98 34.93 -6.24
N PRO A 7 -6.81 34.73 -4.92
CA PRO A 7 -5.53 34.33 -4.36
C PRO A 7 -4.98 33.06 -5.04
N TRP A 8 -5.79 32.23 -5.67
CA TRP A 8 -5.37 31.01 -6.38
C TRP A 8 -4.99 31.22 -7.85
N VAL A 9 -5.18 32.42 -8.39
CA VAL A 9 -4.76 32.82 -9.73
C VAL A 9 -3.93 34.09 -9.63
N PRO A 10 -2.72 34.04 -9.03
CA PRO A 10 -1.81 35.18 -9.06
C PRO A 10 -1.52 35.54 -10.52
N GLY A 11 -1.20 36.81 -10.79
CA GLY A 11 -1.04 37.39 -12.14
C GLY A 11 -0.14 36.59 -13.10
N ASP A 12 1.07 37.06 -13.40
CA ASP A 12 2.00 36.38 -14.33
C ASP A 12 3.06 35.54 -13.59
N THR A 13 2.94 35.40 -12.26
CA THR A 13 3.86 34.63 -11.43
C THR A 13 3.65 33.14 -11.64
N ARG A 14 4.66 32.45 -12.17
CA ARG A 14 4.61 31.01 -12.50
C ARG A 14 4.80 30.12 -11.27
N ALA A 15 5.76 30.47 -10.42
CA ALA A 15 6.02 29.79 -9.16
C ALA A 15 6.75 30.70 -8.18
N ASP A 16 6.59 30.42 -6.89
CA ASP A 16 7.39 31.01 -5.81
C ASP A 16 8.33 29.95 -5.23
N VAL A 17 9.53 30.36 -4.81
CA VAL A 17 10.43 29.50 -4.02
C VAL A 17 10.41 30.00 -2.59
N VAL A 18 10.05 29.13 -1.66
CA VAL A 18 9.98 29.43 -0.23
C VAL A 18 11.06 28.64 0.50
N GLU A 19 11.89 29.34 1.25
CA GLU A 19 12.91 28.76 2.12
C GLU A 19 12.26 28.14 3.37
N LEU A 20 12.75 26.99 3.84
CA LEU A 20 12.20 26.23 4.96
C LEU A 20 13.26 25.85 6.02
N THR A 21 14.21 26.75 6.26
CA THR A 21 15.34 26.57 7.19
C THR A 21 15.06 26.91 8.66
N ALA A 22 13.98 27.63 8.97
CA ALA A 22 13.62 28.04 10.32
C ALA A 22 12.14 27.75 10.64
N ASP A 23 11.79 27.60 11.92
CA ASP A 23 10.41 27.32 12.38
C ASP A 23 9.40 28.32 11.85
N ALA A 24 9.73 29.62 11.88
CA ALA A 24 8.88 30.69 11.37
C ALA A 24 8.54 30.54 9.88
N HIS A 25 9.42 29.92 9.08
CA HIS A 25 9.14 29.67 7.66
C HIS A 25 8.05 28.60 7.48
N TRP A 26 8.12 27.53 8.29
CA TRP A 26 7.12 26.47 8.29
C TRP A 26 5.76 26.97 8.78
N GLU A 27 5.75 27.77 9.86
CA GLU A 27 4.55 28.40 10.38
C GLU A 27 3.91 29.35 9.37
N ALA A 28 4.71 30.17 8.68
CA ALA A 28 4.24 31.06 7.62
C ALA A 28 3.65 30.28 6.44
N LEU A 29 4.28 29.17 6.04
CA LEU A 29 3.76 28.31 4.96
C LEU A 29 2.45 27.64 5.36
N GLU A 30 2.33 27.13 6.59
CA GLU A 30 1.07 26.57 7.10
C GLU A 30 -0.04 27.62 7.11
N ALA A 31 0.25 28.82 7.64
CA ALA A 31 -0.70 29.93 7.75
C ALA A 31 -1.13 30.51 6.39
N ALA A 32 -0.28 30.44 5.38
CA ALA A 32 -0.63 30.86 4.01
C ALA A 32 -1.72 29.98 3.38
N TYR A 33 -1.88 28.74 3.86
CA TYR A 33 -2.85 27.78 3.34
C TYR A 33 -3.70 27.17 4.46
N PRO A 34 -4.58 27.96 5.10
CA PRO A 34 -5.36 27.49 6.23
C PRO A 34 -6.28 26.34 5.82
N ALA A 35 -6.13 25.18 6.44
CA ALA A 35 -6.95 23.98 6.21
C ALA A 35 -7.78 23.65 7.44
N ARG A 36 -9.00 23.16 7.25
CA ARG A 36 -9.80 22.56 8.34
C ARG A 36 -9.44 21.09 8.49
N GLY A 37 -8.50 20.78 9.37
CA GLY A 37 -8.09 19.40 9.63
C GLY A 37 -6.62 19.30 10.01
N ARG A 38 -6.11 18.06 10.12
CA ARG A 38 -4.71 17.79 10.44
C ARG A 38 -3.85 17.41 9.24
N ALA A 39 -4.47 17.03 8.12
CA ALA A 39 -3.78 16.49 6.94
C ALA A 39 -2.68 17.42 6.42
N TRP A 40 -2.95 18.72 6.28
CA TRP A 40 -1.95 19.69 5.79
C TRP A 40 -0.74 19.81 6.74
N ARG A 41 -1.00 19.94 8.04
CA ARG A 41 0.06 19.96 9.05
C ARG A 41 0.88 18.67 9.05
N SER A 42 0.24 17.52 8.90
CA SER A 42 0.93 16.23 8.81
C SER A 42 1.79 16.09 7.56
N VAL A 43 1.35 16.61 6.42
CA VAL A 43 2.16 16.70 5.18
C VAL A 43 3.42 17.54 5.42
N LEU A 44 3.28 18.72 6.04
CA LEU A 44 4.42 19.57 6.40
C LEU A 44 5.36 18.88 7.40
N ALA A 45 4.82 18.18 8.40
CA ALA A 45 5.61 17.43 9.38
C ALA A 45 6.43 16.32 8.72
N VAL A 46 5.86 15.58 7.76
CA VAL A 46 6.58 14.56 6.99
C VAL A 46 7.66 15.20 6.11
N ALA A 47 7.35 16.28 5.40
CA ALA A 47 8.35 17.01 4.58
C ALA A 47 9.52 17.52 5.44
N ARG A 48 9.22 18.03 6.64
CA ARG A 48 10.22 18.48 7.60
C ARG A 48 11.11 17.33 8.09
N GLU A 49 10.54 16.18 8.43
CA GLU A 49 11.31 15.00 8.85
C GLU A 49 12.22 14.46 7.73
N LEU A 50 11.80 14.60 6.47
CA LEU A 50 12.60 14.23 5.30
C LEU A 50 13.81 15.16 5.05
N GLY A 51 13.93 16.24 5.83
CA GLY A 51 14.99 17.24 5.72
C GLY A 51 14.73 18.27 4.61
N CYS A 52 13.47 18.60 4.34
CA CYS A 52 13.13 19.64 3.37
C CYS A 52 13.69 21.00 3.78
N SER A 53 14.36 21.69 2.86
CA SER A 53 14.96 23.02 3.07
C SER A 53 14.38 24.09 2.15
N SER A 54 13.72 23.70 1.06
CA SER A 54 12.98 24.63 0.20
C SER A 54 11.74 23.98 -0.42
N VAL A 55 10.72 24.79 -0.71
CA VAL A 55 9.52 24.38 -1.44
C VAL A 55 9.29 25.28 -2.64
N VAL A 56 8.99 24.70 -3.79
CA VAL A 56 8.55 25.42 -4.99
C VAL A 56 7.02 25.35 -5.05
N VAL A 57 6.36 26.49 -4.99
CA VAL A 57 4.91 26.62 -5.12
C VAL A 57 4.59 26.91 -6.57
N GLU A 58 4.18 25.89 -7.33
CA GLU A 58 3.67 26.04 -8.69
C GLU A 58 2.25 26.60 -8.66
N HIS A 59 2.04 27.72 -9.37
CA HIS A 59 0.76 28.40 -9.46
C HIS A 59 -0.04 27.93 -10.67
N ARG A 60 -1.36 28.10 -10.62
CA ARG A 60 -2.30 27.75 -11.70
C ARG A 60 -2.17 26.29 -12.16
N TYR A 61 -1.80 25.39 -11.27
CA TYR A 61 -1.63 23.97 -11.57
C TYR A 61 -3.00 23.32 -11.85
N ILE A 62 -3.09 22.57 -12.94
CA ILE A 62 -4.27 21.79 -13.31
C ILE A 62 -4.05 20.37 -12.81
N ASP A 63 -4.56 20.08 -11.62
CA ASP A 63 -4.59 18.72 -11.10
C ASP A 63 -5.76 17.95 -11.71
N VAL A 64 -5.48 16.75 -12.24
CA VAL A 64 -6.50 15.91 -12.90
C VAL A 64 -7.64 15.55 -11.94
N ASP A 65 -7.31 15.21 -10.69
CA ASP A 65 -8.31 14.79 -9.71
C ASP A 65 -9.19 15.99 -9.33
N TYR A 66 -8.60 17.09 -8.84
CA TYR A 66 -9.40 18.27 -8.47
C TYR A 66 -10.15 18.89 -9.65
N ARG A 67 -9.57 18.93 -10.85
CA ARG A 67 -10.25 19.48 -12.03
C ARG A 67 -11.51 18.68 -12.38
N SER A 68 -11.46 17.36 -12.18
CA SER A 68 -12.59 16.47 -12.38
C SER A 68 -13.69 16.71 -11.34
N GLU A 69 -13.32 16.87 -10.05
CA GLU A 69 -14.22 17.23 -8.95
C GLU A 69 -14.87 18.61 -9.20
N HIS A 70 -14.09 19.58 -9.67
CA HIS A 70 -14.59 20.93 -9.94
C HIS A 70 -15.67 20.92 -11.01
N ALA A 71 -15.43 20.25 -12.14
CA ALA A 71 -16.41 20.13 -13.21
C ALA A 71 -17.68 19.38 -12.76
N ALA A 72 -17.51 18.29 -11.99
CA ALA A 72 -18.61 17.44 -11.57
C ALA A 72 -19.47 18.02 -10.43
N PHE A 73 -18.92 18.94 -9.63
CA PHE A 73 -19.59 19.42 -8.42
C PHE A 73 -19.36 20.90 -8.11
N TRP A 74 -18.11 21.35 -7.96
CA TRP A 74 -17.83 22.71 -7.45
C TRP A 74 -18.27 23.83 -8.40
N ALA A 75 -18.21 23.60 -9.72
CA ALA A 75 -18.65 24.53 -10.76
C ALA A 75 -20.18 24.74 -10.77
N GLN A 76 -20.94 23.86 -10.14
CA GLN A 76 -22.40 23.92 -10.09
C GLN A 76 -22.92 24.74 -8.90
N ARG A 77 -22.02 25.23 -8.03
CA ARG A 77 -22.39 26.06 -6.89
C ARG A 77 -22.65 27.51 -7.32
N PHE A 78 -23.48 28.21 -6.55
CA PHE A 78 -23.75 29.63 -6.78
C PHE A 78 -22.49 30.49 -6.66
N VAL A 79 -21.63 30.20 -5.67
CA VAL A 79 -20.29 30.79 -5.55
C VAL A 79 -19.29 29.78 -6.08
N VAL A 80 -18.71 30.08 -7.23
CA VAL A 80 -17.73 29.21 -7.91
C VAL A 80 -16.32 29.60 -7.48
N GLY A 81 -15.60 28.67 -6.87
CA GLY A 81 -14.18 28.83 -6.55
C GLY A 81 -13.28 28.60 -7.77
N SER A 82 -11.98 28.91 -7.60
CA SER A 82 -10.97 28.66 -8.63
C SER A 82 -10.99 27.20 -9.11
N PRO A 83 -10.87 26.95 -10.42
CA PRO A 83 -10.66 25.60 -10.95
C PRO A 83 -9.17 25.21 -10.96
N PHE A 84 -8.29 26.08 -10.45
CA PHE A 84 -6.84 25.86 -10.40
C PHE A 84 -6.41 25.55 -8.97
N THR A 85 -5.41 24.68 -8.88
CA THR A 85 -4.75 24.30 -7.64
C THR A 85 -3.37 24.94 -7.54
N ARG A 86 -2.74 24.79 -6.38
CA ARG A 86 -1.29 25.00 -6.24
C ARG A 86 -0.61 23.66 -6.04
N ARG A 87 0.58 23.48 -6.61
CA ARG A 87 1.38 22.28 -6.39
C ARG A 87 2.68 22.65 -5.72
N LEU A 88 2.89 22.10 -4.53
CA LEU A 88 4.05 22.35 -3.70
C LEU A 88 5.04 21.20 -3.91
N HIS A 89 6.22 21.50 -4.42
CA HIS A 89 7.32 20.56 -4.61
C HIS A 89 8.36 20.74 -3.52
N PHE A 90 8.65 19.69 -2.76
CA PHE A 90 9.54 19.72 -1.60
C PHE A 90 10.95 19.24 -1.98
N PHE A 91 11.97 19.97 -1.56
CA PHE A 91 13.37 19.70 -1.88
C PHE A 91 14.24 19.74 -0.63
N ARG A 92 15.18 18.80 -0.54
CA ARG A 92 16.24 18.84 0.48
C ARG A 92 17.24 19.96 0.20
N GLY A 93 17.54 20.21 -1.08
CA GLY A 93 18.39 21.33 -1.50
C GLY A 93 17.71 22.68 -1.29
N GLN A 94 18.50 23.72 -1.11
CA GLN A 94 18.03 25.10 -1.13
C GLN A 94 18.02 25.58 -2.59
N LEU A 95 16.83 25.85 -3.13
CA LEU A 95 16.65 26.33 -4.50
C LEU A 95 16.48 27.85 -4.51
N ALA A 96 16.91 28.49 -5.60
CA ALA A 96 16.53 29.86 -5.94
C ALA A 96 15.57 29.87 -7.15
N SER A 97 14.78 30.94 -7.29
CA SER A 97 13.89 31.10 -8.45
C SER A 97 14.63 31.04 -9.79
N ALA A 98 15.89 31.46 -9.81
CA ALA A 98 16.75 31.39 -10.99
C ALA A 98 17.04 29.94 -11.42
N ASP A 99 16.99 28.96 -10.52
CA ASP A 99 17.36 27.56 -10.81
C ASP A 99 16.20 26.76 -11.41
N LEU A 100 14.96 27.27 -11.38
CA LEU A 100 13.77 26.50 -11.74
C LEU A 100 13.75 26.01 -13.20
N HIS A 101 14.46 26.69 -14.10
CA HIS A 101 14.59 26.28 -15.49
C HIS A 101 15.60 25.14 -15.72
N ALA A 102 16.51 24.92 -14.77
CA ALA A 102 17.55 23.91 -14.82
C ALA A 102 17.96 23.54 -13.39
N LEU A 103 17.30 22.54 -12.82
CA LEU A 103 17.49 22.20 -11.40
C LEU A 103 18.91 21.67 -11.14
N PRO A 104 19.51 21.98 -9.98
CA PRO A 104 20.80 21.41 -9.58
C PRO A 104 20.74 19.89 -9.48
N ALA A 105 21.80 19.18 -9.85
CA ALA A 105 21.83 17.71 -9.85
C ALA A 105 21.56 17.09 -8.46
N ASP A 106 21.89 17.80 -7.39
CA ASP A 106 21.73 17.43 -5.99
C ASP A 106 20.47 18.03 -5.34
N HIS A 107 19.48 18.46 -6.14
CA HIS A 107 18.23 19.07 -5.65
C HIS A 107 17.52 18.28 -4.55
N GLY A 108 17.68 16.95 -4.51
CA GLY A 108 17.16 16.09 -3.45
C GLY A 108 15.64 16.15 -3.32
N TYR A 109 14.93 15.90 -4.43
CA TYR A 109 13.46 15.98 -4.47
C TYR A 109 12.82 14.97 -3.51
N LEU A 110 11.89 15.46 -2.70
CA LEU A 110 11.23 14.71 -1.62
C LEU A 110 9.79 14.33 -1.94
N GLY A 111 9.23 14.91 -3.01
CA GLY A 111 7.84 14.71 -3.42
C GLY A 111 7.07 16.01 -3.53
N TYR A 112 5.75 15.88 -3.61
CA TYR A 112 4.85 17.03 -3.78
C TYR A 112 3.53 16.85 -3.03
N ALA A 113 2.85 17.98 -2.81
CA ALA A 113 1.46 18.05 -2.38
C ALA A 113 0.68 19.02 -3.26
N VAL A 114 -0.51 18.63 -3.70
CA VAL A 114 -1.45 19.54 -4.37
C VAL A 114 -2.37 20.15 -3.31
N LEU A 115 -2.54 21.47 -3.34
CA LEU A 115 -3.51 22.20 -2.51
C LEU A 115 -4.69 22.63 -3.36
N ARG A 116 -5.88 22.16 -2.97
CA ARG A 116 -7.16 22.53 -3.57
C ARG A 116 -7.64 23.88 -3.01
N PRO A 117 -8.32 24.72 -3.81
CA PRO A 117 -8.88 26.00 -3.38
C PRO A 117 -10.19 25.84 -2.56
N ILE A 118 -10.18 24.94 -1.58
CA ILE A 118 -11.28 24.66 -0.64
C ILE A 118 -10.74 24.59 0.80
N GLU A 119 -11.57 24.90 1.79
CA GLU A 119 -11.16 24.91 3.21
C GLU A 119 -11.15 23.53 3.85
N VAL A 120 -12.13 22.67 3.51
CA VAL A 120 -12.23 21.28 3.96
C VAL A 120 -11.72 20.40 2.82
N GLY A 121 -10.82 19.45 3.09
CA GLY A 121 -10.26 18.62 2.02
C GLY A 121 -9.17 19.31 1.21
N ARG A 122 -8.43 20.25 1.83
CA ARG A 122 -7.46 21.10 1.13
C ARG A 122 -6.33 20.29 0.49
N VAL A 123 -5.88 19.22 1.13
CA VAL A 123 -4.81 18.39 0.59
C VAL A 123 -5.37 17.48 -0.50
N GLY A 124 -5.05 17.78 -1.75
CA GLY A 124 -5.33 16.92 -2.89
C GLY A 124 -4.26 15.84 -3.06
N ARG A 125 -4.06 15.42 -4.31
CA ARG A 125 -3.06 14.41 -4.68
C ARG A 125 -1.66 14.78 -4.14
N THR A 126 -1.13 13.90 -3.31
CA THR A 126 0.14 14.08 -2.59
C THR A 126 0.94 12.80 -2.65
N VAL A 127 2.24 12.89 -2.92
CA VAL A 127 3.19 11.78 -2.80
C VAL A 127 4.47 12.33 -2.20
N LEU A 128 4.80 11.89 -0.99
CA LEU A 128 6.06 12.20 -0.30
C LEU A 128 6.90 10.94 -0.18
N ALA A 129 8.21 11.09 -0.11
CA ALA A 129 9.12 10.00 0.20
C ALA A 129 8.79 9.38 1.57
N VAL A 130 9.14 8.09 1.74
CA VAL A 130 8.95 7.41 3.03
C VAL A 130 9.85 8.07 4.08
N PRO A 131 9.30 8.52 5.22
CA PRO A 131 10.07 9.24 6.23
C PRO A 131 11.07 8.32 6.96
N PRO A 132 12.22 8.85 7.45
CA PRO A 132 13.28 8.05 8.09
C PRO A 132 12.81 7.18 9.25
N ARG A 133 11.82 7.61 10.05
CA ARG A 133 11.24 6.79 11.14
C ARG A 133 10.65 5.45 10.67
N LEU A 134 10.37 5.33 9.37
CA LEU A 134 9.83 4.14 8.70
C LEU A 134 10.86 3.44 7.81
N ALA A 135 12.16 3.72 7.96
CA ALA A 135 13.21 3.10 7.15
C ALA A 135 13.21 1.55 7.22
N GLN A 136 12.78 0.98 8.35
CA GLN A 136 12.65 -0.47 8.59
C GLN A 136 11.21 -0.98 8.39
N ALA A 137 10.34 -0.20 7.73
CA ALA A 137 8.98 -0.64 7.44
C ALA A 137 8.90 -1.27 6.04
N THR A 138 8.11 -2.33 5.91
CA THR A 138 7.59 -2.73 4.60
C THR A 138 6.46 -1.78 4.24
N VAL A 139 6.65 -0.96 3.21
CA VAL A 139 5.66 0.01 2.74
C VAL A 139 5.29 -0.31 1.30
N ALA A 140 3.98 -0.33 1.02
CA ALA A 140 3.37 -0.47 -0.30
C ALA A 140 3.56 0.80 -1.14
N THR A 141 4.81 1.12 -1.44
CA THR A 141 5.19 2.30 -2.21
C THR A 141 4.90 2.14 -3.70
N ALA A 142 4.77 3.27 -4.37
CA ALA A 142 4.82 3.37 -5.82
C ALA A 142 5.81 4.45 -6.23
N THR A 143 6.34 4.32 -7.45
CA THR A 143 7.18 5.35 -8.06
C THR A 143 6.29 6.32 -8.83
N GLU A 144 6.47 7.60 -8.58
CA GLU A 144 5.76 8.68 -9.24
C GLU A 144 6.76 9.60 -9.93
N THR A 145 6.50 9.95 -11.19
CA THR A 145 7.32 10.87 -11.99
C THR A 145 6.48 12.05 -12.42
N VAL A 146 7.00 13.25 -12.21
CA VAL A 146 6.27 14.51 -12.40
C VAL A 146 7.18 15.52 -13.07
N SER A 147 6.63 16.41 -13.89
CA SER A 147 7.40 17.48 -14.51
C SER A 147 7.33 18.75 -13.68
N LEU A 148 8.46 19.43 -13.51
CA LEU A 148 8.56 20.81 -13.01
C LEU A 148 9.40 21.63 -13.99
N PHE A 149 8.75 22.54 -14.74
CA PHE A 149 9.39 23.38 -15.76
C PHE A 149 10.26 22.60 -16.77
N GLY A 150 9.84 21.38 -17.14
CA GLY A 150 10.57 20.52 -18.08
C GLY A 150 11.56 19.55 -17.44
N ASN A 151 11.78 19.63 -16.12
CA ASN A 151 12.60 18.67 -15.38
C ASN A 151 11.73 17.50 -14.91
N ASP A 152 12.15 16.26 -15.20
CA ASP A 152 11.50 15.06 -14.68
C ASP A 152 11.98 14.78 -13.26
N LEU A 153 11.04 14.80 -12.32
CA LEU A 153 11.27 14.59 -10.89
C LEU A 153 10.60 13.29 -10.46
N GLN A 154 11.38 12.39 -9.87
CA GLN A 154 10.91 11.09 -9.39
C GLN A 154 10.87 11.04 -7.86
N VAL A 155 9.80 10.48 -7.31
CA VAL A 155 9.66 10.18 -5.88
C VAL A 155 9.13 8.76 -5.70
N VAL A 156 9.65 8.06 -4.68
CA VAL A 156 9.14 6.75 -4.25
C VAL A 156 8.42 6.95 -2.92
N GLY A 157 7.11 6.76 -2.92
CA GLY A 157 6.25 7.13 -1.80
C GLY A 157 4.89 6.46 -1.86
N VAL A 158 3.99 6.87 -0.99
CA VAL A 158 2.61 6.40 -0.96
C VAL A 158 1.68 7.55 -1.35
N PRO A 159 0.77 7.36 -2.31
CA PRO A 159 -0.27 8.34 -2.63
C PRO A 159 -1.15 8.68 -1.44
N PHE A 160 -1.50 9.94 -1.31
CA PHE A 160 -2.39 10.46 -0.27
C PHE A 160 -3.29 11.56 -0.83
N CYS A 161 -4.52 11.65 -0.33
CA CYS A 161 -5.42 12.78 -0.51
C CYS A 161 -6.41 12.89 0.65
N GLU A 162 -6.93 14.09 0.89
CA GLU A 162 -7.95 14.41 1.89
C GLU A 162 -9.36 14.31 1.30
N GLN A 163 -10.35 13.94 2.11
CA GLN A 163 -11.77 14.05 1.76
C GLN A 163 -12.25 15.51 1.90
N ASP A 164 -13.15 15.97 1.03
CA ASP A 164 -13.76 17.32 1.16
C ASP A 164 -15.07 17.32 1.96
N ALA A 165 -15.50 16.14 2.42
CA ALA A 165 -16.70 15.89 3.22
C ALA A 165 -18.04 16.18 2.51
N GLU A 166 -18.05 16.61 1.25
CA GLU A 166 -19.27 16.90 0.50
C GLU A 166 -19.38 16.04 -0.77
N TYR A 167 -18.39 16.14 -1.66
CA TYR A 167 -18.24 15.35 -2.87
C TYR A 167 -17.41 14.09 -2.60
N LEU A 168 -16.17 14.26 -2.14
CA LEU A 168 -15.33 13.16 -1.69
C LEU A 168 -15.52 12.88 -0.20
N ARG A 169 -15.66 11.59 0.10
CA ARG A 169 -15.80 11.04 1.45
C ARG A 169 -14.64 10.09 1.73
N CYS A 170 -14.45 9.72 2.99
CA CYS A 170 -13.36 8.84 3.43
C CYS A 170 -13.23 7.57 2.55
N ALA A 171 -14.34 6.91 2.22
CA ALA A 171 -14.34 5.74 1.34
C ALA A 171 -13.85 6.05 -0.09
N HIS A 172 -14.20 7.21 -0.67
CA HIS A 172 -13.67 7.64 -1.96
C HIS A 172 -12.17 7.93 -1.90
N ALA A 173 -11.72 8.64 -0.86
CA ALA A 173 -10.29 8.95 -0.66
C ALA A 173 -9.47 7.65 -0.46
N ALA A 174 -9.96 6.72 0.36
CA ALA A 174 -9.32 5.43 0.59
C ALA A 174 -9.29 4.56 -0.67
N ALA A 175 -10.39 4.49 -1.43
CA ALA A 175 -10.44 3.82 -2.73
C ALA A 175 -9.44 4.43 -3.71
N TRP A 176 -9.35 5.76 -3.76
CA TRP A 176 -8.42 6.49 -4.61
C TRP A 176 -6.96 6.19 -4.24
N VAL A 177 -6.60 6.14 -2.96
CA VAL A 177 -5.23 5.77 -2.52
C VAL A 177 -4.86 4.37 -3.04
N CYS A 178 -5.74 3.39 -2.88
CA CYS A 178 -5.53 2.04 -3.40
C CYS A 178 -5.43 2.01 -4.93
N HIS A 179 -6.36 2.69 -5.61
CA HIS A 179 -6.43 2.72 -7.07
C HIS A 179 -5.22 3.43 -7.70
N TYR A 180 -4.87 4.61 -7.18
CA TYR A 180 -3.74 5.39 -7.66
C TYR A 180 -2.43 4.61 -7.45
N SER A 181 -2.26 3.96 -6.30
CA SER A 181 -1.10 3.10 -6.03
C SER A 181 -0.99 1.97 -7.07
N ALA A 182 -2.11 1.32 -7.41
CA ALA A 182 -2.13 0.27 -8.43
C ALA A 182 -1.86 0.82 -9.84
N ASN A 183 -2.39 2.00 -10.17
CA ASN A 183 -2.11 2.66 -11.44
C ASN A 183 -0.62 3.02 -11.60
N ARG A 184 0.01 3.55 -10.56
CA ARG A 184 1.46 3.86 -10.57
C ARG A 184 2.33 2.62 -10.70
N ARG A 185 1.83 1.47 -10.26
CA ARG A 185 2.46 0.16 -10.46
C ARG A 185 2.11 -0.49 -11.81
N GLY A 186 1.33 0.18 -12.67
CA GLY A 186 0.96 -0.30 -14.00
C GLY A 186 -0.07 -1.44 -13.99
N LEU A 187 -0.80 -1.62 -12.88
CA LEU A 187 -1.75 -2.73 -12.72
C LEU A 187 -3.12 -2.43 -13.30
N VAL A 188 -3.50 -1.14 -13.33
CA VAL A 188 -4.78 -0.65 -13.84
C VAL A 188 -4.64 0.67 -14.57
N GLY A 189 -5.61 0.96 -15.45
CA GLY A 189 -5.78 2.29 -16.06
C GLY A 189 -6.08 3.35 -15.02
N ARG A 190 -5.72 4.60 -15.29
CA ARG A 190 -5.96 5.71 -14.36
C ARG A 190 -7.45 6.06 -14.35
N GLN A 191 -8.00 6.27 -13.16
CA GLN A 191 -9.27 6.93 -12.90
C GLN A 191 -9.03 8.16 -12.02
N SER A 192 -9.77 9.22 -12.32
CA SER A 192 -9.90 10.45 -11.53
C SER A 192 -10.84 10.25 -10.35
N THR A 193 -10.77 11.13 -9.38
CA THR A 193 -11.68 11.11 -8.21
C THR A 193 -13.15 11.24 -8.62
N SER A 194 -13.51 12.04 -9.63
CA SER A 194 -14.91 12.11 -10.08
C SER A 194 -15.39 10.84 -10.77
N GLU A 195 -14.50 10.13 -11.49
CA GLU A 195 -14.84 8.83 -12.09
C GLU A 195 -15.10 7.79 -11.00
N LEU A 196 -14.31 7.77 -9.91
CA LEU A 196 -14.57 6.89 -8.76
C LEU A 196 -15.92 7.19 -8.11
N VAL A 197 -16.29 8.46 -7.96
CA VAL A 197 -17.62 8.86 -7.47
C VAL A 197 -18.71 8.37 -8.43
N ALA A 198 -18.54 8.54 -9.74
CA ALA A 198 -19.52 8.12 -10.75
C ALA A 198 -19.68 6.59 -10.85
N LEU A 199 -18.66 5.81 -10.50
CA LEU A 199 -18.72 4.35 -10.41
C LEU A 199 -19.47 3.84 -9.17
N THR A 200 -19.81 4.72 -8.23
CA THR A 200 -20.54 4.36 -7.02
C THR A 200 -22.02 4.10 -7.35
N PRO A 201 -22.54 2.88 -7.13
CA PRO A 201 -23.91 2.57 -7.51
C PRO A 201 -24.93 3.15 -6.51
N ASP A 202 -25.80 4.02 -7.00
CA ASP A 202 -26.87 4.67 -6.20
C ASP A 202 -27.87 3.66 -5.62
N LEU A 203 -28.15 2.57 -6.34
CA LEU A 203 -29.10 1.53 -5.93
C LEU A 203 -28.69 0.79 -4.65
N LEU A 204 -27.44 0.93 -4.21
CA LEU A 204 -26.92 0.32 -2.98
C LEU A 204 -26.88 1.30 -1.80
N SER A 205 -27.59 2.43 -1.91
CA SER A 205 -27.73 3.45 -0.87
C SER A 205 -29.20 3.83 -0.66
N GLN A 206 -29.56 4.16 0.58
CA GLN A 206 -30.83 4.82 0.90
C GLN A 206 -30.74 6.35 0.81
N GLU A 207 -29.53 6.88 0.73
CA GLU A 207 -29.22 8.30 0.59
C GLU A 207 -29.05 8.69 -0.88
N ARG A 208 -29.35 9.95 -1.21
CA ARG A 208 -29.01 10.54 -2.51
C ARG A 208 -27.50 10.54 -2.76
N ALA A 209 -27.09 10.51 -4.04
CA ALA A 209 -25.68 10.47 -4.43
C ALA A 209 -24.88 11.70 -3.97
N LEU A 210 -25.46 12.90 -4.15
CA LEU A 210 -24.78 14.17 -3.88
C LEU A 210 -25.65 15.13 -3.04
N PRO A 211 -25.06 15.86 -2.08
CA PRO A 211 -23.75 15.61 -1.47
C PRO A 211 -23.71 14.22 -0.82
N SER A 212 -22.57 13.56 -0.92
CA SER A 212 -22.39 12.19 -0.47
C SER A 212 -22.37 12.12 1.05
N LYS A 213 -23.10 11.16 1.62
CA LYS A 213 -23.04 10.86 3.07
C LYS A 213 -21.94 9.86 3.43
N GLY A 214 -21.31 9.26 2.43
CA GLY A 214 -20.39 8.13 2.57
C GLY A 214 -20.80 7.02 1.61
N LEU A 215 -20.12 5.87 1.73
CA LEU A 215 -20.40 4.69 0.93
C LEU A 215 -20.66 3.53 1.86
N SER A 216 -21.62 2.68 1.49
CA SER A 216 -21.73 1.35 2.09
C SER A 216 -20.55 0.47 1.66
N LEU A 217 -20.27 -0.58 2.43
CA LEU A 217 -19.24 -1.56 2.07
C LEU A 217 -19.52 -2.22 0.71
N LEU A 218 -20.80 -2.40 0.36
CA LEU A 218 -21.21 -2.95 -0.93
C LEU A 218 -20.94 -1.98 -2.07
N GLN A 219 -21.19 -0.68 -1.87
CA GLN A 219 -20.82 0.35 -2.86
C GLN A 219 -19.31 0.39 -3.09
N LEU A 220 -18.53 0.33 -2.02
CA LEU A 220 -17.07 0.34 -2.11
C LEU A 220 -16.52 -0.89 -2.86
N GLN A 221 -17.08 -2.08 -2.60
CA GLN A 221 -16.78 -3.29 -3.36
C GLN A 221 -17.11 -3.15 -4.85
N ALA A 222 -18.25 -2.54 -5.18
CA ALA A 222 -18.64 -2.30 -6.57
C ALA A 222 -17.65 -1.35 -7.29
N VAL A 223 -17.19 -0.29 -6.62
CA VAL A 223 -16.16 0.62 -7.15
C VAL A 223 -14.85 -0.12 -7.44
N PHE A 224 -14.39 -0.98 -6.52
CA PHE A 224 -13.21 -1.80 -6.73
C PHE A 224 -13.37 -2.77 -7.91
N GLY A 225 -14.53 -3.42 -8.04
CA GLY A 225 -14.84 -4.26 -9.21
C GLY A 225 -14.79 -3.48 -10.53
N ALA A 226 -15.41 -2.29 -10.56
CA ALA A 226 -15.49 -1.46 -11.76
C ALA A 226 -14.15 -0.83 -12.18
N THR A 227 -13.24 -0.61 -11.23
CA THR A 227 -11.87 -0.12 -11.49
C THR A 227 -10.90 -1.22 -11.93
N GLY A 228 -11.38 -2.47 -12.07
CA GLY A 228 -10.56 -3.62 -12.45
C GLY A 228 -9.72 -4.18 -11.30
N GLN A 229 -10.10 -3.90 -10.06
CA GLN A 229 -9.41 -4.34 -8.85
C GLN A 229 -10.36 -5.02 -7.87
N PRO A 230 -11.05 -6.12 -8.26
CA PRO A 230 -12.01 -6.78 -7.38
C PRO A 230 -11.36 -7.07 -6.02
N ALA A 231 -11.96 -6.53 -4.95
CA ALA A 231 -11.33 -6.57 -3.65
C ALA A 231 -11.71 -7.83 -2.89
N LEU A 232 -10.73 -8.49 -2.28
CA LEU A 232 -11.02 -9.47 -1.23
C LEU A 232 -11.67 -8.74 -0.05
N PHE A 233 -12.74 -9.30 0.49
CA PHE A 233 -13.45 -8.76 1.66
C PHE A 233 -13.26 -9.68 2.85
N TYR A 234 -12.79 -9.13 3.97
CA TYR A 234 -12.71 -9.85 5.23
C TYR A 234 -13.47 -9.08 6.31
N GLY A 235 -14.57 -9.64 6.77
CA GLY A 235 -15.23 -9.17 7.98
C GLY A 235 -14.48 -9.67 9.21
N PHE A 236 -14.27 -8.82 10.22
CA PHE A 236 -13.60 -9.22 11.46
C PHE A 236 -14.32 -10.35 12.21
N SER A 237 -15.63 -10.51 11.98
CA SER A 237 -16.42 -11.64 12.50
C SER A 237 -16.13 -12.99 11.82
N ALA A 238 -15.41 -12.99 10.69
CA ALA A 238 -15.19 -14.18 9.87
C ALA A 238 -13.80 -14.19 9.22
N LEU A 239 -12.76 -13.73 9.94
CA LEU A 239 -11.39 -13.82 9.43
C LEU A 239 -10.99 -15.30 9.21
N PRO A 240 -10.28 -15.62 8.12
CA PRO A 240 -9.80 -16.97 7.88
C PRO A 240 -8.77 -17.40 8.92
N ASN A 241 -8.70 -18.70 9.17
CA ASN A 241 -7.61 -19.27 9.96
C ASN A 241 -6.35 -19.34 9.12
N VAL A 242 -5.23 -18.91 9.71
CA VAL A 242 -3.91 -19.03 9.13
C VAL A 242 -3.06 -19.91 10.03
N VAL A 243 -2.38 -20.89 9.47
CA VAL A 243 -1.54 -21.79 10.24
C VAL A 243 -0.42 -21.03 10.95
N GLY A 244 -0.15 -21.41 12.21
CA GLY A 244 0.86 -20.75 13.05
C GLY A 244 0.37 -19.45 13.70
N VAL A 245 -0.83 -18.98 13.37
CA VAL A 245 -1.51 -17.88 14.09
C VAL A 245 -2.43 -18.49 15.14
N PRO A 246 -2.28 -18.12 16.43
CA PRO A 246 -3.20 -18.58 17.47
C PRO A 246 -4.65 -18.26 17.11
N GLY A 247 -5.56 -19.16 17.51
CA GLY A 247 -6.98 -18.97 17.29
C GLY A 247 -7.52 -17.70 17.95
N PRO A 248 -8.65 -17.17 17.45
CA PRO A 248 -9.31 -16.00 18.02
C PRO A 248 -9.64 -16.24 19.50
N THR A 249 -9.28 -15.30 20.38
CA THR A 249 -9.66 -15.32 21.81
C THR A 249 -10.50 -14.07 22.12
N PRO A 250 -11.82 -14.23 22.34
CA PRO A 250 -12.69 -13.10 22.61
C PRO A 250 -12.27 -12.29 23.84
N ALA A 251 -12.42 -10.97 23.73
CA ALA A 251 -12.29 -10.05 24.86
C ALA A 251 -13.69 -9.60 25.33
N PHE A 252 -13.81 -9.29 26.62
CA PHE A 252 -15.07 -8.90 27.25
C PHE A 252 -14.91 -7.53 27.92
N ASP A 253 -16.01 -6.77 27.99
CA ASP A 253 -16.06 -5.53 28.76
C ASP A 253 -16.21 -5.80 30.28
N GLU A 254 -16.25 -4.72 31.08
CA GLU A 254 -16.37 -4.80 32.54
C GLU A 254 -17.69 -5.48 32.99
N ASP A 255 -18.73 -5.41 32.16
CA ASP A 255 -20.05 -6.00 32.40
C ASP A 255 -20.13 -7.47 31.93
N GLY A 256 -19.06 -8.00 31.32
CA GLY A 256 -18.97 -9.36 30.82
C GLY A 256 -19.59 -9.57 29.43
N ASN A 257 -19.89 -8.50 28.69
CA ASN A 257 -20.34 -8.59 27.29
C ASN A 257 -19.14 -8.78 26.36
N GLU A 258 -19.29 -9.63 25.34
CA GLU A 258 -18.26 -9.84 24.34
C GLU A 258 -18.03 -8.57 23.51
N LEU A 259 -16.79 -8.12 23.42
CA LEU A 259 -16.37 -7.02 22.57
C LEU A 259 -16.38 -7.46 21.10
N ALA A 260 -16.69 -6.52 20.19
CA ALA A 260 -16.62 -6.77 18.75
C ALA A 260 -15.22 -7.30 18.35
N PRO A 261 -15.09 -8.27 17.42
CA PRO A 261 -13.81 -8.88 17.06
C PRO A 261 -12.71 -7.91 16.61
N GLY A 262 -13.10 -6.74 16.09
CA GLY A 262 -12.17 -5.64 15.78
C GLY A 262 -11.36 -5.09 16.96
N TYR A 263 -11.71 -5.45 18.19
CA TYR A 263 -10.96 -5.10 19.41
C TYR A 263 -9.94 -6.16 19.83
N TRP A 264 -9.93 -7.36 19.26
CA TRP A 264 -9.11 -8.44 19.83
C TRP A 264 -8.62 -9.48 18.82
N ASP A 265 -9.18 -9.57 17.62
CA ASP A 265 -8.79 -10.60 16.66
C ASP A 265 -7.44 -10.28 15.98
N LYS A 266 -6.40 -10.92 16.49
CA LYS A 266 -5.00 -10.76 16.03
C LYS A 266 -4.73 -11.40 14.66
N ARG A 267 -5.67 -12.16 14.08
CA ARG A 267 -5.49 -12.74 12.74
C ARG A 267 -5.35 -11.65 11.66
N CYS A 268 -5.85 -10.44 11.93
CA CYS A 268 -5.71 -9.29 11.04
C CYS A 268 -4.24 -8.97 10.69
N PHE A 269 -3.28 -9.16 11.61
CA PHE A 269 -1.86 -8.94 11.33
C PHE A 269 -1.34 -9.85 10.22
N SER A 270 -1.68 -11.14 10.29
CA SER A 270 -1.27 -12.11 9.27
C SER A 270 -1.85 -11.76 7.90
N ILE A 271 -3.13 -11.38 7.86
CA ILE A 271 -3.83 -10.98 6.63
C ILE A 271 -3.20 -9.72 6.03
N ILE A 272 -3.16 -8.63 6.80
CA ILE A 272 -2.74 -7.31 6.30
C ILE A 272 -1.27 -7.34 5.86
N CYS A 273 -0.36 -7.89 6.67
CA CYS A 273 1.06 -7.91 6.35
C CYS A 273 1.37 -8.64 5.04
N ARG A 274 0.62 -9.71 4.71
CA ARG A 274 0.80 -10.48 3.47
C ARG A 274 0.54 -9.65 2.21
N TYR A 275 -0.52 -8.84 2.24
CA TYR A 275 -0.87 -7.98 1.10
C TYR A 275 0.05 -6.76 1.00
N LEU A 276 0.49 -6.21 2.14
CA LEU A 276 1.51 -5.17 2.19
C LEU A 276 2.87 -5.65 1.67
N ASN A 277 3.28 -6.88 1.99
CA ASN A 277 4.47 -7.53 1.44
C ASN A 277 4.43 -7.65 -0.09
N SER A 278 3.21 -7.64 -0.66
CA SER A 278 2.93 -7.71 -2.10
C SER A 278 2.80 -6.31 -2.74
N GLY A 279 2.96 -5.26 -1.95
CA GLY A 279 2.84 -3.86 -2.36
C GLY A 279 1.40 -3.36 -2.53
N PHE A 280 0.40 -4.08 -2.02
CA PHE A 280 -1.00 -3.67 -2.10
C PHE A 280 -1.41 -2.94 -0.83
N PRO A 281 -1.80 -1.66 -0.92
CA PRO A 281 -2.46 -0.98 0.19
C PRO A 281 -3.74 -1.70 0.60
N VAL A 282 -4.02 -1.71 1.90
CA VAL A 282 -5.13 -2.45 2.50
C VAL A 282 -6.11 -1.47 3.10
N LEU A 283 -7.34 -1.44 2.60
CA LEU A 283 -8.37 -0.55 3.10
C LEU A 283 -8.99 -1.15 4.38
N ILE A 284 -9.13 -0.32 5.41
CA ILE A 284 -9.82 -0.66 6.64
C ILE A 284 -11.10 0.17 6.71
N ALA A 285 -12.21 -0.49 6.99
CA ALA A 285 -13.47 0.19 7.30
C ALA A 285 -13.83 -0.03 8.77
N GLY A 286 -13.97 1.08 9.48
CA GLY A 286 -14.47 1.16 10.85
C GLY A 286 -15.99 1.38 10.89
N ARG A 287 -16.47 2.05 11.93
CA ARG A 287 -17.90 2.35 12.11
C ARG A 287 -18.41 3.43 11.14
N ASP A 288 -17.67 4.51 11.03
CA ASP A 288 -18.05 5.73 10.32
C ASP A 288 -16.90 6.31 9.47
N HIS A 289 -15.77 5.58 9.41
CA HIS A 289 -14.58 6.01 8.71
C HIS A 289 -13.92 4.87 7.92
N ALA A 290 -13.28 5.23 6.82
CA ALA A 290 -12.44 4.33 6.03
C ALA A 290 -11.06 4.96 5.83
N TRP A 291 -10.01 4.17 6.00
CA TRP A 291 -8.61 4.60 5.81
C TRP A 291 -7.81 3.46 5.22
N VAL A 292 -6.54 3.71 4.88
CA VAL A 292 -5.71 2.72 4.19
C VAL A 292 -4.46 2.43 5.00
N VAL A 293 -4.25 1.16 5.36
CA VAL A 293 -2.97 0.67 5.85
C VAL A 293 -2.06 0.46 4.64
N VAL A 294 -0.90 1.09 4.67
CA VAL A 294 0.05 1.19 3.56
C VAL A 294 1.40 0.60 3.90
N GLY A 295 1.63 0.20 5.15
CA GLY A 295 2.86 -0.47 5.54
C GLY A 295 2.79 -1.09 6.93
N TRP A 296 3.85 -1.80 7.29
CA TRP A 296 4.02 -2.39 8.61
C TRP A 296 5.50 -2.52 8.95
N LYS A 297 5.81 -2.50 10.24
CA LYS A 297 7.15 -2.80 10.75
C LYS A 297 7.05 -3.69 11.98
N ARG A 298 8.10 -4.46 12.23
CA ARG A 298 8.25 -5.24 13.45
C ARG A 298 9.12 -4.46 14.42
N GLU A 299 8.59 -4.22 15.61
CA GLU A 299 9.33 -3.61 16.71
C GLU A 299 10.30 -4.63 17.33
N SER A 300 11.28 -4.14 18.08
CA SER A 300 12.31 -4.99 18.72
C SER A 300 11.73 -6.01 19.72
N ASN A 301 10.58 -5.72 20.33
CA ASN A 301 9.85 -6.64 21.20
C ASN A 301 8.99 -7.66 20.43
N GLY A 302 9.07 -7.68 19.10
CA GLY A 302 8.33 -8.57 18.21
C GLY A 302 6.93 -8.08 17.84
N HIS A 303 6.47 -6.95 18.41
CA HIS A 303 5.18 -6.33 18.10
C HIS A 303 5.11 -5.81 16.66
N ILE A 304 3.91 -5.79 16.06
CA ILE A 304 3.70 -5.26 14.71
C ILE A 304 3.01 -3.91 14.79
N THR A 305 3.66 -2.88 14.25
CA THR A 305 3.09 -1.55 14.07
C THR A 305 2.69 -1.38 12.60
N PHE A 306 1.45 -0.97 12.36
CA PHE A 306 0.99 -0.60 11.02
C PHE A 306 1.32 0.85 10.70
N VAL A 307 1.41 1.14 9.40
CA VAL A 307 1.55 2.48 8.84
C VAL A 307 0.32 2.75 7.99
N ALA A 308 -0.36 3.87 8.22
CA ALA A 308 -1.60 4.21 7.55
C ALA A 308 -1.54 5.58 6.85
N CYS A 309 -2.40 5.72 5.84
CA CYS A 309 -2.84 6.96 5.25
C CYS A 309 -4.29 7.16 5.63
N ASP A 310 -4.57 8.21 6.40
CA ASP A 310 -5.90 8.54 6.87
C ASP A 310 -6.24 9.97 6.46
N ASP A 311 -7.32 10.15 5.71
CA ASP A 311 -7.67 11.45 5.15
C ASP A 311 -7.96 12.51 6.24
N GLN A 312 -8.29 12.13 7.48
CA GLN A 312 -8.49 13.06 8.59
C GLN A 312 -7.21 13.36 9.39
N VAL A 313 -6.14 12.59 9.17
CA VAL A 313 -4.87 12.71 9.91
C VAL A 313 -3.74 13.14 9.01
N GLY A 314 -3.50 12.42 7.92
CA GLY A 314 -2.37 12.63 7.02
C GLY A 314 -1.75 11.31 6.54
N PRO A 315 -0.64 11.43 5.79
CA PRO A 315 0.15 10.27 5.36
C PRO A 315 1.04 9.74 6.50
N TYR A 316 1.32 8.44 6.46
CA TYR A 316 2.31 7.77 7.32
C TYR A 316 2.03 7.83 8.84
N GLU A 317 0.77 7.72 9.25
CA GLU A 317 0.36 7.54 10.66
C GLU A 317 0.78 6.15 11.16
N GLU A 318 1.39 6.06 12.34
CA GLU A 318 1.70 4.77 12.97
C GLU A 318 0.53 4.28 13.83
N ILE A 319 -0.01 3.09 13.53
CA ILE A 319 -1.03 2.42 14.34
C ILE A 319 -0.35 1.25 15.05
N ARG A 320 0.00 1.47 16.32
CA ARG A 320 0.67 0.45 17.15
C ARG A 320 -0.31 -0.64 17.57
N TYR A 321 -1.42 -0.27 18.16
CA TYR A 321 -2.40 -1.22 18.70
C TYR A 321 -3.72 -1.02 17.97
N PRO A 322 -4.04 -1.86 16.96
CA PRO A 322 -5.28 -1.74 16.20
C PRO A 322 -6.53 -1.66 17.07
N TRP A 323 -6.53 -2.32 18.23
CA TRP A 323 -7.65 -2.34 19.18
C TRP A 323 -7.78 -1.09 20.05
N GLU A 324 -6.67 -0.45 20.42
CA GLU A 324 -6.66 0.84 21.15
C GLU A 324 -6.71 2.06 20.20
N HIS A 325 -6.70 1.82 18.89
CA HIS A 325 -6.83 2.88 17.91
C HIS A 325 -8.15 3.64 18.12
N TYR A 326 -8.11 4.97 18.02
CA TYR A 326 -9.29 5.82 18.27
C TYR A 326 -10.44 5.60 17.27
N LYS A 327 -10.19 4.87 16.17
CA LYS A 327 -11.21 4.42 15.19
C LYS A 327 -11.59 2.94 15.33
N SER A 328 -11.30 2.34 16.47
CA SER A 328 -11.78 1.00 16.83
C SER A 328 -13.28 0.98 17.14
N PRO A 329 -13.96 -0.17 16.97
CA PRO A 329 -13.41 -1.42 16.43
C PRO A 329 -13.29 -1.38 14.92
N TRP A 330 -12.34 -2.13 14.38
CA TRP A 330 -12.25 -2.35 12.95
C TRP A 330 -13.33 -3.36 12.52
N HIS A 331 -14.09 -3.05 11.48
CA HIS A 331 -15.19 -3.91 11.06
C HIS A 331 -14.81 -4.81 9.89
N SER A 332 -14.08 -4.28 8.91
CA SER A 332 -13.66 -5.06 7.76
C SER A 332 -12.35 -4.59 7.14
N ILE A 333 -11.74 -5.51 6.41
CA ILE A 333 -10.54 -5.33 5.61
C ILE A 333 -10.93 -5.54 4.16
N MET A 334 -10.53 -4.63 3.27
CA MET A 334 -10.67 -4.79 1.83
C MET A 334 -9.30 -4.73 1.16
N VAL A 335 -9.00 -5.71 0.33
CA VAL A 335 -7.73 -5.81 -0.39
C VAL A 335 -8.00 -5.79 -1.90
N PRO A 336 -7.88 -4.64 -2.56
CA PRO A 336 -8.03 -4.56 -4.02
C PRO A 336 -6.82 -5.18 -4.71
N LEU A 337 -7.05 -6.29 -5.41
CA LEU A 337 -6.00 -7.05 -6.11
C LEU A 337 -6.15 -6.90 -7.63
N PRO A 338 -5.07 -7.13 -8.39
CA PRO A 338 -5.16 -7.26 -9.85
C PRO A 338 -6.14 -8.37 -10.25
N PRO A 339 -6.72 -8.30 -11.45
CA PRO A 339 -7.59 -9.37 -11.94
C PRO A 339 -6.79 -10.68 -12.06
N ARG A 340 -7.50 -11.81 -11.97
CA ARG A 340 -6.92 -13.17 -12.08
C ARG A 340 -6.01 -13.58 -10.92
N VAL A 341 -6.22 -12.98 -9.75
CA VAL A 341 -5.71 -13.49 -8.46
C VAL A 341 -6.91 -14.08 -7.71
N PHE A 342 -7.13 -15.38 -7.87
CA PHE A 342 -8.24 -16.13 -7.30
C PHE A 342 -7.84 -16.83 -6.01
N LEU A 343 -6.65 -17.45 -5.99
CA LEU A 343 -6.09 -18.05 -4.79
C LEU A 343 -5.78 -16.94 -3.78
N THR A 344 -6.25 -17.08 -2.56
CA THR A 344 -5.90 -16.18 -1.46
C THR A 344 -4.49 -16.48 -0.93
N GLY A 345 -3.83 -15.44 -0.42
CA GLY A 345 -2.49 -15.63 0.16
C GLY A 345 -2.52 -16.51 1.41
N GLU A 346 -3.64 -16.49 2.15
CA GLU A 346 -3.87 -17.38 3.30
C GLU A 346 -3.95 -18.85 2.89
N ALA A 347 -4.71 -19.16 1.82
CA ALA A 347 -4.83 -20.52 1.31
C ALA A 347 -3.49 -21.06 0.80
N ALA A 348 -2.72 -20.24 0.08
CA ALA A 348 -1.37 -20.58 -0.36
C ALA A 348 -0.43 -20.91 0.81
N GLU A 349 -0.45 -20.11 1.87
CA GLU A 349 0.40 -20.30 3.06
C GLU A 349 -0.01 -21.54 3.87
N ASN A 350 -1.31 -21.78 4.02
CA ASN A 350 -1.85 -22.96 4.69
C ASN A 350 -1.48 -24.25 3.95
N ASP A 351 -1.58 -24.26 2.61
CA ASP A 351 -1.14 -25.39 1.80
C ASP A 351 0.38 -25.58 1.91
N ALA A 352 1.17 -24.51 1.83
CA ALA A 352 2.62 -24.58 1.94
C ALA A 352 3.06 -25.19 3.26
N PHE A 353 2.39 -24.84 4.36
CA PHE A 353 2.65 -25.44 5.66
C PHE A 353 2.44 -26.95 5.64
N LEU A 354 1.33 -27.42 5.07
CA LEU A 354 1.04 -28.86 4.99
C LEU A 354 2.02 -29.58 4.06
N SER A 355 2.24 -29.02 2.87
CA SER A 355 3.12 -29.55 1.83
C SER A 355 4.56 -29.64 2.32
N LEU A 356 5.13 -28.57 2.89
CA LEU A 356 6.50 -28.58 3.40
C LEU A 356 6.68 -29.52 4.60
N ARG A 357 5.66 -29.67 5.45
CA ARG A 357 5.68 -30.64 6.55
C ARG A 357 5.58 -32.09 6.09
N ALA A 358 5.01 -32.36 4.92
CA ALA A 358 4.94 -33.71 4.36
C ALA A 358 6.25 -34.14 3.69
N ILE A 359 7.17 -33.20 3.43
CA ILE A 359 8.49 -33.47 2.85
C ILE A 359 9.40 -34.04 3.94
N TRP A 360 9.28 -35.35 4.19
CA TRP A 360 10.12 -36.08 5.14
C TRP A 360 11.35 -36.70 4.47
N ALA A 361 11.35 -36.75 3.13
CA ALA A 361 12.15 -37.71 2.41
C ALA A 361 13.45 -37.09 1.85
N GLY A 362 14.56 -37.31 2.57
CA GLY A 362 15.85 -37.55 1.91
C GLY A 362 17.10 -36.96 2.56
N ASN A 363 16.99 -35.90 3.37
CA ASN A 363 18.15 -35.30 4.04
C ASN A 363 17.79 -34.59 5.37
N ALA A 364 18.78 -34.40 6.23
CA ALA A 364 18.62 -33.81 7.56
C ALA A 364 18.10 -32.35 7.53
N ALA A 365 18.45 -31.57 6.50
CA ALA A 365 18.01 -30.18 6.40
C ALA A 365 16.50 -30.06 6.11
N SER A 366 15.95 -30.95 5.27
CA SER A 366 14.49 -31.03 5.06
C SER A 366 13.74 -31.47 6.32
N GLN A 367 14.33 -32.36 7.13
CA GLN A 367 13.77 -32.72 8.43
C GLN A 367 13.75 -31.54 9.39
N SER A 368 14.86 -30.80 9.51
CA SER A 368 14.93 -29.59 10.35
C SER A 368 13.95 -28.50 9.89
N LEU A 369 13.66 -28.39 8.59
CA LEU A 369 12.60 -27.50 8.09
C LEU A 369 11.22 -27.92 8.60
N ALA A 370 10.87 -29.21 8.50
CA ALA A 370 9.58 -29.71 8.95
C ALA A 370 9.38 -29.58 10.47
N GLU A 371 10.43 -29.89 11.25
CA GLU A 371 10.47 -29.70 12.71
C GLU A 371 10.37 -28.21 13.08
N GLY A 372 11.09 -27.35 12.35
CA GLY A 372 11.09 -25.92 12.59
C GLY A 372 9.74 -25.25 12.31
N LEU A 373 8.96 -25.77 11.36
CA LEU A 373 7.58 -25.32 11.12
C LEU A 373 6.66 -25.70 12.28
N LEU A 374 6.92 -26.82 12.96
CA LEU A 374 6.12 -27.30 14.09
C LEU A 374 6.42 -26.56 15.40
N ASP A 375 7.70 -26.33 15.69
CA ASP A 375 8.13 -25.63 16.91
C ASP A 375 8.14 -24.09 16.76
N GLY A 376 7.95 -23.59 15.53
CA GLY A 376 7.87 -22.19 15.19
C GLY A 376 9.22 -21.50 14.96
N THR A 377 10.33 -22.21 14.99
CA THR A 377 11.65 -21.68 14.60
C THR A 377 11.74 -21.36 13.11
N VAL A 378 10.83 -21.90 12.29
CA VAL A 378 10.58 -21.50 10.90
C VAL A 378 9.22 -20.81 10.79
N GLN A 379 9.17 -19.65 10.13
CA GLN A 379 7.94 -18.90 9.86
C GLN A 379 7.70 -18.77 8.36
N LEU A 380 6.45 -18.92 7.94
CA LEU A 380 6.08 -18.66 6.54
C LEU A 380 5.81 -17.18 6.33
N ARG A 381 6.31 -16.64 5.22
CA ARG A 381 5.99 -15.29 4.76
C ARG A 381 5.59 -15.35 3.31
N THR A 382 4.43 -14.78 3.02
CA THR A 382 3.82 -14.85 1.69
C THR A 382 3.77 -13.49 1.02
N ARG A 383 3.93 -13.47 -0.31
CA ARG A 383 3.72 -12.30 -1.17
C ARG A 383 3.31 -12.69 -2.58
N LEU A 384 2.66 -11.77 -3.29
CA LEU A 384 2.32 -11.91 -4.70
C LEU A 384 3.31 -11.13 -5.58
N LYS A 385 3.73 -11.71 -6.69
CA LYS A 385 4.43 -11.02 -7.76
C LYS A 385 3.97 -11.46 -9.14
N SER A 386 4.27 -10.64 -10.15
CA SER A 386 4.20 -11.14 -11.53
C SER A 386 5.31 -12.18 -11.77
N ASN A 387 5.06 -13.14 -12.66
CA ASN A 387 6.07 -14.13 -13.03
C ASN A 387 7.34 -13.47 -13.60
N ARG A 388 7.20 -12.32 -14.26
CA ARG A 388 8.31 -11.58 -14.86
C ARG A 388 9.22 -11.01 -13.78
N GLU A 389 8.64 -10.39 -12.76
CA GLU A 389 9.40 -9.88 -11.63
C GLU A 389 10.09 -11.01 -10.87
N PHE A 390 9.37 -12.10 -10.59
CA PHE A 390 9.93 -13.26 -9.92
C PHE A 390 11.10 -13.88 -10.70
N LYS A 391 10.93 -14.17 -12.00
CA LYS A 391 12.00 -14.73 -12.86
C LYS A 391 13.20 -13.81 -13.04
N ARG A 392 13.01 -12.49 -12.87
CA ARG A 392 14.11 -11.51 -12.85
C ARG A 392 14.89 -11.58 -11.54
N GLU A 393 14.18 -11.68 -10.41
CA GLU A 393 14.78 -11.70 -9.06
C GLU A 393 15.44 -13.03 -8.68
N ILE A 394 14.98 -14.16 -9.22
CA ILE A 394 15.50 -15.49 -8.85
C ILE A 394 17.02 -15.65 -9.12
N ALA A 395 17.58 -14.90 -10.07
CA ALA A 395 19.03 -14.92 -10.31
C ALA A 395 19.87 -14.37 -9.14
N GLN A 396 19.24 -13.64 -8.21
CA GLN A 396 19.90 -13.17 -7.00
C GLN A 396 19.87 -14.22 -5.88
N GLN A 397 19.14 -15.33 -6.06
CA GLN A 397 18.87 -16.33 -5.02
C GLN A 397 19.71 -17.59 -5.11
N THR A 398 20.26 -17.87 -6.29
CA THR A 398 21.05 -19.07 -6.53
C THR A 398 22.16 -18.78 -7.52
N SER A 399 23.31 -19.44 -7.33
CA SER A 399 24.43 -19.47 -8.28
C SER A 399 24.44 -20.73 -9.13
N SER A 400 23.49 -21.66 -8.94
CA SER A 400 23.37 -22.87 -9.75
C SER A 400 22.63 -22.58 -11.05
N ASP A 401 23.32 -22.74 -12.17
CA ASP A 401 22.75 -22.59 -13.52
C ASP A 401 21.61 -23.57 -13.77
N GLU A 402 21.70 -24.80 -13.26
CA GLU A 402 20.64 -25.81 -13.40
C GLU A 402 19.34 -25.38 -12.68
N VAL A 403 19.45 -24.89 -11.44
CA VAL A 403 18.31 -24.38 -10.68
C VAL A 403 17.73 -23.14 -11.35
N LEU A 404 18.59 -22.22 -11.78
CA LEU A 404 18.18 -21.00 -12.45
C LEU A 404 17.45 -21.30 -13.76
N GLN A 405 17.95 -22.25 -14.55
CA GLN A 405 17.34 -22.71 -15.79
C GLN A 405 15.97 -23.36 -15.51
N ALA A 406 15.88 -24.28 -14.53
CA ALA A 406 14.63 -24.95 -14.18
C ALA A 406 13.53 -23.94 -13.83
N ILE A 407 13.82 -22.96 -12.96
CA ILE A 407 12.81 -21.98 -12.51
C ILE A 407 12.49 -20.96 -13.63
N ARG A 408 13.47 -20.48 -14.39
CA ARG A 408 13.23 -19.51 -15.46
C ARG A 408 12.43 -20.09 -16.63
N LEU A 409 12.62 -21.38 -16.91
CA LEU A 409 11.88 -22.07 -17.97
C LEU A 409 10.55 -22.68 -17.49
N ALA A 410 10.29 -22.71 -16.17
CA ALA A 410 9.01 -23.14 -15.64
C ALA A 410 7.84 -22.33 -16.22
N HIS A 411 6.75 -23.01 -16.53
CA HIS A 411 5.49 -22.39 -16.92
C HIS A 411 4.83 -21.81 -15.68
N LEU A 412 4.83 -20.48 -15.56
CA LEU A 412 4.24 -19.77 -14.44
C LEU A 412 3.05 -18.93 -14.93
N PRO A 413 1.92 -18.88 -14.19
CA PRO A 413 0.81 -17.97 -14.46
C PRO A 413 1.27 -16.51 -14.35
N HIS A 414 0.46 -15.56 -14.81
CA HIS A 414 0.83 -14.13 -14.79
C HIS A 414 1.29 -13.71 -13.39
N TYR A 415 0.48 -14.03 -12.37
CA TYR A 415 0.80 -13.79 -10.98
C TYR A 415 1.08 -15.11 -10.27
N VAL A 416 2.06 -15.09 -9.37
CA VAL A 416 2.42 -16.23 -8.52
C VAL A 416 2.44 -15.77 -7.07
N TRP A 417 1.86 -16.59 -6.20
CA TRP A 417 2.09 -16.47 -4.76
C TRP A 417 3.42 -17.12 -4.44
N ILE A 418 4.27 -16.40 -3.73
CA ILE A 418 5.59 -16.85 -3.28
C ILE A 418 5.49 -16.99 -1.77
N VAL A 419 5.59 -18.23 -1.28
CA VAL A 419 5.62 -18.55 0.14
C VAL A 419 7.05 -18.93 0.53
N GLU A 420 7.70 -18.07 1.30
CA GLU A 420 9.07 -18.28 1.80
C GLU A 420 9.04 -18.84 3.22
N ALA A 421 9.83 -19.87 3.50
CA ALA A 421 10.04 -20.42 4.84
C ALA A 421 11.30 -19.78 5.47
N HIS A 422 11.10 -18.87 6.42
CA HIS A 422 12.12 -18.04 7.06
C HIS A 422 12.61 -18.66 8.36
N LEU A 423 13.92 -18.76 8.54
CA LEU A 423 14.57 -19.12 9.79
C LEU A 423 14.49 -17.94 10.79
N ARG A 424 13.84 -18.15 11.94
CA ARG A 424 13.57 -17.10 12.94
C ARG A 424 14.85 -16.59 13.61
N ASP A 425 15.82 -17.45 13.84
CA ASP A 425 17.14 -17.11 14.38
C ASP A 425 17.99 -16.27 13.41
N ARG A 426 17.63 -16.29 12.11
CA ARG A 426 18.22 -15.47 11.05
C ARG A 426 17.31 -14.33 10.59
N CYS A 427 16.29 -13.97 11.38
CA CYS A 427 15.54 -12.73 11.16
C CYS A 427 16.54 -11.55 11.11
N GLY A 428 16.36 -10.59 10.21
CA GLY A 428 17.35 -9.53 9.98
C GLY A 428 18.53 -9.89 9.05
N HIS A 429 18.74 -11.16 8.68
CA HIS A 429 19.78 -11.56 7.73
C HIS A 429 19.21 -11.74 6.33
N ALA A 430 19.98 -11.35 5.31
CA ALA A 430 19.59 -11.56 3.93
C ALA A 430 19.31 -13.04 3.64
N GLU A 431 20.19 -13.95 4.08
CA GLU A 431 20.13 -15.39 3.83
C GLU A 431 19.40 -16.14 4.95
N CYS A 432 18.07 -16.10 4.90
CA CYS A 432 17.19 -16.67 5.92
C CYS A 432 16.12 -17.62 5.37
N VAL A 433 16.03 -17.81 4.05
CA VAL A 433 14.96 -18.60 3.42
C VAL A 433 15.41 -20.04 3.17
N THR A 434 14.87 -21.01 3.90
CA THR A 434 15.24 -22.44 3.75
C THR A 434 14.40 -23.18 2.70
N ALA A 435 13.21 -22.67 2.40
CA ALA A 435 12.35 -23.21 1.34
C ALA A 435 11.50 -22.11 0.70
N THR A 436 11.07 -22.34 -0.54
CA THR A 436 10.17 -21.46 -1.27
C THR A 436 9.17 -22.30 -2.06
N VAL A 437 7.88 -22.00 -1.92
CA VAL A 437 6.83 -22.60 -2.74
C VAL A 437 6.18 -21.52 -3.60
N LEU A 438 6.04 -21.79 -4.90
CA LEU A 438 5.33 -20.93 -5.83
C LEU A 438 3.95 -21.53 -6.10
N TYR A 439 2.89 -20.76 -5.92
CA TYR A 439 1.53 -21.18 -6.23
C TYR A 439 0.95 -20.42 -7.43
N ASP A 440 0.10 -21.13 -8.18
CA ASP A 440 -0.72 -20.55 -9.21
C ASP A 440 -1.78 -19.64 -8.61
N ALA A 441 -1.66 -18.33 -8.83
CA ALA A 441 -2.62 -17.37 -8.32
C ALA A 441 -4.03 -17.55 -8.90
N THR A 442 -4.20 -18.31 -10.00
CA THR A 442 -5.51 -18.64 -10.60
C THR A 442 -6.09 -19.96 -10.10
N SER A 443 -5.41 -20.68 -9.21
CA SER A 443 -5.97 -21.88 -8.58
C SER A 443 -7.03 -21.54 -7.52
N SER A 444 -7.76 -22.55 -7.06
CA SER A 444 -8.82 -22.39 -6.06
C SER A 444 -8.25 -22.51 -4.64
N ASP A 445 -8.80 -21.77 -3.69
CA ASP A 445 -8.53 -21.94 -2.25
C ASP A 445 -8.76 -23.38 -1.74
N HIS A 446 -9.63 -24.16 -2.40
CA HIS A 446 -9.89 -25.55 -2.04
C HIS A 446 -8.88 -26.55 -2.62
N ALA A 447 -8.14 -26.15 -3.65
CA ALA A 447 -7.12 -26.97 -4.28
C ALA A 447 -5.97 -26.08 -4.77
N PRO A 448 -5.18 -25.49 -3.84
CA PRO A 448 -4.03 -24.67 -4.20
C PRO A 448 -3.05 -25.49 -5.05
N ARG A 449 -2.58 -24.91 -6.15
CA ARG A 449 -1.67 -25.61 -7.08
C ARG A 449 -0.27 -25.03 -7.01
N ALA A 450 0.69 -25.82 -6.55
CA ALA A 450 2.10 -25.45 -6.62
C ALA A 450 2.62 -25.52 -8.07
N CYS A 451 3.30 -24.47 -8.53
CA CYS A 451 4.03 -24.40 -9.80
C CYS A 451 5.50 -24.77 -9.64
N ALA A 452 6.10 -24.48 -8.48
CA ALA A 452 7.46 -24.89 -8.15
C ALA A 452 7.65 -24.97 -6.65
N ILE A 453 8.56 -25.85 -6.22
CA ILE A 453 8.99 -25.99 -4.83
C ILE A 453 10.52 -26.01 -4.81
N SER A 454 11.10 -25.16 -3.97
CA SER A 454 12.51 -25.19 -3.59
C SER A 454 12.59 -25.59 -2.13
N ILE A 455 13.34 -26.65 -1.84
CA ILE A 455 13.62 -27.18 -0.51
C ILE A 455 15.11 -27.48 -0.39
N PRO A 456 15.65 -27.68 0.82
CA PRO A 456 17.06 -28.02 0.98
C PRO A 456 17.42 -29.27 0.16
N GLY A 457 18.32 -29.11 -0.81
CA GLY A 457 18.81 -30.21 -1.65
C GLY A 457 18.09 -30.42 -2.98
N ALA A 458 16.91 -29.84 -3.21
CA ALA A 458 16.14 -30.07 -4.44
C ALA A 458 15.25 -28.89 -4.86
N VAL A 459 15.09 -28.72 -6.17
CA VAL A 459 14.09 -27.84 -6.76
C VAL A 459 13.24 -28.66 -7.73
N ALA A 460 11.93 -28.58 -7.56
CA ALA A 460 10.94 -29.21 -8.44
C ALA A 460 10.08 -28.15 -9.12
N THR A 461 9.85 -28.29 -10.42
CA THR A 461 8.92 -27.45 -11.18
C THR A 461 7.82 -28.32 -11.79
N TYR A 462 6.58 -27.89 -11.64
CA TYR A 462 5.39 -28.65 -12.01
C TYR A 462 4.80 -28.14 -13.33
N PRO A 463 4.66 -28.99 -14.36
CA PRO A 463 3.99 -28.62 -15.59
C PRO A 463 2.51 -28.27 -15.36
N PRO A 464 1.91 -27.42 -16.23
CA PRO A 464 0.51 -27.02 -16.12
C PRO A 464 -0.47 -28.14 -16.52
N GLU A 465 -0.02 -29.15 -17.25
CA GLU A 465 -0.82 -30.29 -17.68
C GLU A 465 -0.92 -31.34 -16.56
N SER A 466 -2.15 -31.76 -16.23
CA SER A 466 -2.39 -32.79 -15.23
C SER A 466 -1.76 -34.12 -15.64
N GLY A 467 -1.02 -34.75 -14.72
CA GLY A 467 -0.40 -36.08 -14.93
C GLY A 467 1.00 -36.05 -15.54
N SER A 468 1.58 -34.87 -15.82
CA SER A 468 3.00 -34.76 -16.18
C SER A 468 3.89 -34.88 -14.94
N ASP A 469 5.02 -35.59 -15.08
CA ASP A 469 6.01 -35.70 -14.01
C ASP A 469 6.67 -34.34 -13.72
N PRO A 470 6.96 -34.02 -12.44
CA PRO A 470 7.71 -32.82 -12.10
C PRO A 470 9.15 -32.91 -12.61
N HIS A 471 9.67 -31.80 -13.11
CA HIS A 471 11.08 -31.68 -13.43
C HIS A 471 11.86 -31.33 -12.15
N VAL A 472 12.74 -32.22 -11.71
CA VAL A 472 13.48 -32.11 -10.45
C VAL A 472 14.98 -31.95 -10.73
N VAL A 473 15.60 -30.94 -10.13
CA VAL A 473 17.05 -30.70 -10.18
C VAL A 473 17.64 -30.67 -8.78
N ARG A 474 18.92 -31.02 -8.66
CA ARG A 474 19.65 -30.91 -7.39
C ARG A 474 19.90 -29.45 -7.06
N ALA A 475 19.75 -29.10 -5.79
CA ALA A 475 20.00 -27.76 -5.28
C ALA A 475 20.92 -27.80 -4.06
N SER A 476 21.47 -26.63 -3.69
CA SER A 476 22.19 -26.47 -2.43
C SER A 476 21.23 -26.63 -1.24
N THR A 477 21.76 -26.98 -0.07
CA THR A 477 21.05 -26.91 1.21
C THR A 477 21.20 -25.56 1.91
N ALA A 478 21.99 -24.64 1.33
CA ALA A 478 22.19 -23.31 1.87
C ALA A 478 20.90 -22.47 1.75
N PRO A 479 20.55 -21.66 2.77
CA PRO A 479 19.42 -20.74 2.70
C PRO A 479 19.56 -19.73 1.56
N TRP A 480 18.45 -19.43 0.92
CA TRP A 480 18.33 -18.36 -0.07
C TRP A 480 18.18 -17.01 0.61
N ARG A 481 18.38 -15.95 -0.16
CA ARG A 481 18.06 -14.61 0.31
C ARG A 481 16.55 -14.43 0.37
N SER A 482 16.05 -13.72 1.38
CA SER A 482 14.64 -13.33 1.32
C SER A 482 14.45 -12.35 0.17
N MET A 483 13.39 -12.56 -0.60
CA MET A 483 12.96 -11.57 -1.55
C MET A 483 12.12 -10.47 -0.88
N LEU A 484 11.72 -10.63 0.37
CA LEU A 484 11.09 -9.59 1.18
C LEU A 484 12.15 -8.66 1.78
N PRO A 485 11.79 -7.39 2.10
CA PRO A 485 12.62 -6.56 2.94
C PRO A 485 12.95 -7.31 4.23
N VAL A 486 14.24 -7.34 4.52
CA VAL A 486 14.80 -7.97 5.71
C VAL A 486 14.75 -6.91 6.81
N HIS A 487 14.03 -7.22 7.89
CA HIS A 487 13.85 -6.36 9.06
C HIS A 487 14.61 -6.92 10.25
#